data_AF-A0A7K4HDW9-F1
#
_entry.id   AF-A0A7K4HDW9-F1
#
_cell.length_a   1.000
_cell.length_b   1.000
_cell.length_c   1.000
_cell.angle_alpha   90.00
_cell.angle_beta   90.00
_cell.angle_gamma   90.00
#
_symmetry.space_group_name_H-M   'P 1'
#
loop_
_entity.id
_entity.type
_entity.pdbx_description
1 polymer ?
#
loop_
_entity_poly.entity_id
_entity_poly.type
_entity_poly.pdbx_seq_one_letter_code
_entity_poly.pdbx_strand_id
1 'polypeptide(L)'
;MLNDNLEQITEATVKGDYKNIGKLVRRASRQGVSRESIIQALSAGLTDISKKYKIKGMYLDDIIKSAGAFEVGIQSLGLSDEPKEPEKKIVLGVMGGPWTIGTNIVAANLKAKGFEVIDAGSDVSPEKIAQVVKESNARIVASAIYLMQSKGEVEKLENELWKLGVRHKIRTILSGPAGSPAMAAKYNVDTYVKDVNELLLKSLEYSNDLKDEMTSYDRVMTSVKHKEPDRVPFMPFAQTFTAKFAEIPFSAYVSKAEKFLEGQMKAYKAFGWDALCFSSDVGMYAGALGAKVEFPYDDIPRVVKPLLSHTTMYHDSQKLKIPDLTKAGRLTESIKAIELAKKEVRGEVPIIGWTEGPFQGVTLLSGADPLSLFYTLDHIDEFKEILDWYADFEIEVAKAMYEAGADIIGVGETAAYFMSPTYFKQFCLEPEKKVCHAIKKLGMVPLIHCCGYVPQCLHFSKETNPGGAIQFDYQVDLAWAKELLRGEVTIMGNLDYNKLTEADPKQVSDNCTKKLKIAAEGGGYWLAFGCEIPRELPIDNMKAILRTLKTSGKYPIQ
;
A
#
# COMPACT_ATOMS: atom_id res chain seq x y z
N MET A 1 -51.16 7.46 10.23
CA MET A 1 -50.78 6.38 11.18
C MET A 1 -49.27 6.11 11.18
N LEU A 2 -48.60 5.88 10.04
CA LEU A 2 -47.15 5.64 10.01
C LEU A 2 -46.30 6.83 10.53
N ASN A 3 -46.60 8.06 10.12
CA ASN A 3 -45.88 9.27 10.60
C ASN A 3 -46.07 9.54 12.10
N ASP A 4 -47.27 9.28 12.64
CA ASP A 4 -47.62 9.52 14.05
C ASP A 4 -46.80 8.60 14.98
N ASN A 5 -46.47 7.38 14.53
CA ASN A 5 -45.56 6.50 15.27
C ASN A 5 -44.12 7.03 15.32
N LEU A 6 -43.61 7.58 14.21
CA LEU A 6 -42.25 8.11 14.14
C LEU A 6 -42.12 9.36 15.01
N GLU A 7 -43.11 10.26 15.00
CA GLU A 7 -43.14 11.42 15.89
C GLU A 7 -43.16 11.02 17.37
N GLN A 8 -44.00 10.05 17.75
CA GLN A 8 -44.05 9.56 19.13
C GLN A 8 -42.73 8.91 19.58
N ILE A 9 -42.04 8.20 18.68
CA ILE A 9 -40.71 7.65 18.94
C ILE A 9 -39.70 8.78 19.14
N THR A 10 -39.68 9.78 18.25
CA THR A 10 -38.80 10.95 18.38
C THR A 10 -39.04 11.69 19.70
N GLU A 11 -40.30 11.98 20.05
CA GLU A 11 -40.65 12.71 21.28
C GLU A 11 -40.30 11.90 22.53
N ALA A 12 -40.54 10.59 22.53
CA ALA A 12 -40.15 9.70 23.62
C ALA A 12 -38.62 9.65 23.79
N THR A 13 -37.85 9.68 22.70
CA THR A 13 -36.39 9.80 22.78
C THR A 13 -35.96 11.15 23.34
N VAL A 14 -36.57 12.27 22.93
CA VAL A 14 -36.27 13.61 23.50
C VAL A 14 -36.55 13.64 25.01
N LYS A 15 -37.66 13.08 25.45
CA LYS A 15 -38.02 13.04 26.88
C LYS A 15 -37.23 12.01 27.71
N GLY A 16 -36.42 11.17 27.06
CA GLY A 16 -35.72 10.07 27.73
C GLY A 16 -36.67 9.02 28.32
N ASP A 17 -37.82 8.78 27.68
CA ASP A 17 -38.83 7.83 28.14
C ASP A 17 -38.43 6.38 27.81
N TYR A 18 -37.38 5.90 28.47
CA TYR A 18 -36.86 4.53 28.31
C TYR A 18 -37.89 3.45 28.69
N LYS A 19 -38.92 3.80 29.48
CA LYS A 19 -39.96 2.85 29.91
C LYS A 19 -40.95 2.54 28.78
N ASN A 20 -41.28 3.53 27.96
CA ASN A 20 -42.27 3.36 26.89
C ASN A 20 -41.66 3.22 25.49
N ILE A 21 -40.42 3.69 25.26
CA ILE A 21 -39.78 3.69 23.93
C ILE A 21 -39.80 2.30 23.27
N GLY A 22 -39.52 1.23 24.03
CA GLY A 22 -39.52 -0.13 23.49
C GLY A 22 -40.91 -0.61 23.04
N LYS A 23 -41.99 -0.15 23.69
CA LYS A 23 -43.37 -0.45 23.27
C LYS A 23 -43.71 0.28 21.97
N LEU A 24 -43.30 1.54 21.84
CA LEU A 24 -43.51 2.35 20.63
C LEU A 24 -42.77 1.75 19.43
N VAL A 25 -41.51 1.36 19.61
CA VAL A 25 -40.70 0.71 18.56
C VAL A 25 -41.32 -0.61 18.10
N ARG A 26 -41.70 -1.51 19.04
CA ARG A 26 -42.35 -2.78 18.68
C ARG A 26 -43.70 -2.57 18.00
N ARG A 27 -44.47 -1.56 18.40
CA ARG A 27 -45.74 -1.20 17.76
C ARG A 27 -45.52 -0.72 16.32
N ALA A 28 -44.57 0.19 16.11
CA ALA A 28 -44.21 0.70 14.79
C ALA A 28 -43.75 -0.42 13.85
N SER A 29 -42.89 -1.32 14.34
CA SER A 29 -42.40 -2.47 13.57
C SER A 29 -43.54 -3.42 13.16
N ARG A 30 -44.47 -3.76 14.08
CA ARG A 30 -45.66 -4.57 13.77
C ARG A 30 -46.61 -3.93 12.76
N GLN A 31 -46.58 -2.60 12.64
CA GLN A 31 -47.40 -1.83 11.71
C GLN A 31 -46.69 -1.58 10.36
N GLY A 32 -45.56 -2.25 10.11
CA GLY A 32 -44.86 -2.22 8.83
C GLY A 32 -43.97 -1.00 8.63
N VAL A 33 -43.67 -0.21 9.67
CA VAL A 33 -42.63 0.84 9.59
C VAL A 33 -41.27 0.16 9.39
N SER A 34 -40.50 0.60 8.40
CA SER A 34 -39.17 0.02 8.13
C SER A 34 -38.21 0.25 9.30
N ARG A 35 -37.23 -0.65 9.43
CA ARG A 35 -36.19 -0.57 10.47
C ARG A 35 -35.42 0.75 10.35
N GLU A 36 -35.10 1.16 9.13
CA GLU A 36 -34.39 2.39 8.82
C GLU A 36 -35.16 3.63 9.28
N SER A 37 -36.48 3.69 9.04
CA SER A 37 -37.31 4.82 9.48
C SER A 37 -37.42 4.91 11.00
N ILE A 38 -37.53 3.77 11.70
CA ILE A 38 -37.54 3.75 13.16
C ILE A 38 -36.19 4.23 13.72
N ILE A 39 -35.08 3.77 13.14
CA ILE A 39 -33.74 4.23 13.53
C ILE A 39 -33.64 5.74 13.29
N GLN A 40 -34.11 6.26 12.16
CA GLN A 40 -34.12 7.71 11.89
C GLN A 40 -34.94 8.51 12.91
N ALA A 41 -36.10 8.02 13.35
CA ALA A 41 -36.90 8.70 14.37
C ALA A 41 -36.22 8.74 15.75
N LEU A 42 -35.63 7.62 16.19
CA LEU A 42 -34.80 7.56 17.40
C LEU A 42 -33.62 8.54 17.31
N SER A 43 -32.95 8.56 16.15
CA SER A 43 -31.83 9.45 15.84
C SER A 43 -32.19 10.92 15.90
N ALA A 44 -33.36 11.26 15.36
CA ALA A 44 -33.86 12.63 15.32
C ALA A 44 -34.04 13.17 16.74
N GLY A 45 -34.61 12.37 17.66
CA GLY A 45 -34.81 12.80 19.05
C GLY A 45 -33.50 13.05 19.78
N LEU A 46 -32.49 12.21 19.56
CA LEU A 46 -31.16 12.39 20.13
C LEU A 46 -30.41 13.60 19.54
N THR A 47 -30.61 13.87 18.26
CA THR A 47 -30.07 15.08 17.62
C THR A 47 -30.73 16.33 18.21
N ASP A 48 -32.03 16.28 18.46
CA ASP A 48 -32.83 17.41 18.94
C ASP A 48 -32.48 17.79 20.39
N ILE A 49 -32.31 16.79 21.26
CA ILE A 49 -31.85 17.02 22.65
C ILE A 49 -30.43 17.61 22.67
N SER A 50 -29.55 17.12 21.78
CA SER A 50 -28.16 17.60 21.69
C SER A 50 -28.09 19.06 21.22
N LYS A 51 -28.95 19.48 20.28
CA LYS A 51 -29.06 20.88 19.87
C LYS A 51 -29.60 21.79 20.98
N LYS A 52 -30.56 21.31 21.78
CA LYS A 52 -31.20 22.08 22.85
C LYS A 52 -30.32 22.26 24.09
N TYR A 53 -29.31 21.40 24.28
CA TYR A 53 -28.30 21.50 25.34
C TYR A 53 -27.64 22.88 25.46
N LYS A 54 -27.55 23.64 24.35
CA LYS A 54 -26.89 24.95 24.35
C LYS A 54 -27.81 26.16 24.57
N ILE A 55 -29.15 26.00 24.55
CA ILE A 55 -30.03 27.18 24.39
C ILE A 55 -31.24 27.24 25.34
N LYS A 56 -31.74 26.15 25.95
CA LYS A 56 -32.99 26.26 26.76
C LYS A 56 -33.12 25.22 27.90
N GLY A 57 -32.54 25.48 29.07
CA GLY A 57 -32.95 24.84 30.32
C GLY A 57 -32.86 23.30 30.38
N MET A 58 -32.03 22.68 29.54
CA MET A 58 -31.80 21.24 29.53
C MET A 58 -30.45 20.93 30.17
N TYR A 59 -30.41 19.88 30.98
CA TYR A 59 -29.24 19.52 31.78
C TYR A 59 -28.60 18.23 31.27
N LEU A 60 -27.40 17.93 31.77
CA LEU A 60 -26.64 16.77 31.33
C LEU A 60 -27.39 15.44 31.57
N ASP A 61 -28.20 15.37 32.61
CA ASP A 61 -29.02 14.19 32.91
C ASP A 61 -30.13 13.95 31.88
N ASP A 62 -30.67 15.00 31.23
CA ASP A 62 -31.65 14.86 30.14
C ASP A 62 -31.04 14.16 28.92
N ILE A 63 -29.80 14.51 28.59
CA ILE A 63 -29.05 13.87 27.50
C ILE A 63 -28.77 12.41 27.82
N ILE A 64 -28.37 12.11 29.06
CA ILE A 64 -28.11 10.74 29.51
C ILE A 64 -29.40 9.90 29.43
N LYS A 65 -30.53 10.44 29.90
CA LYS A 65 -31.84 9.77 29.81
C LYS A 65 -32.27 9.54 28.35
N SER A 66 -32.04 10.53 27.48
CA SER A 66 -32.34 10.43 26.05
C SER A 66 -31.49 9.36 25.35
N ALA A 67 -30.19 9.30 25.65
CA ALA A 67 -29.29 8.27 25.14
C ALA A 67 -29.69 6.87 25.63
N GLY A 68 -30.08 6.73 26.91
CA GLY A 68 -30.60 5.46 27.44
C GLY A 68 -31.90 5.03 26.76
N ALA A 69 -32.83 5.96 26.50
CA ALA A 69 -34.05 5.66 25.74
C ALA A 69 -33.75 5.23 24.30
N PHE A 70 -32.77 5.85 23.65
CA PHE A 70 -32.30 5.44 22.32
C PHE A 70 -31.82 3.99 22.31
N GLU A 71 -30.96 3.59 23.26
CA GLU A 71 -30.44 2.22 23.35
C GLU A 71 -31.54 1.18 23.55
N VAL A 72 -32.47 1.43 24.47
CA VAL A 72 -33.65 0.56 24.68
C VAL A 72 -34.50 0.46 23.42
N GLY A 73 -34.61 1.55 22.66
CA GLY A 73 -35.26 1.59 21.35
C GLY A 73 -34.58 0.68 20.33
N ILE A 74 -33.26 0.77 20.18
CA ILE A 74 -32.48 -0.08 19.27
C ILE A 74 -32.56 -1.56 19.65
N GLN A 75 -32.42 -1.90 20.94
CA GLN A 75 -32.54 -3.28 21.43
C GLN A 75 -33.93 -3.87 21.14
N SER A 76 -34.97 -3.03 21.14
CA SER A 76 -36.35 -3.44 20.88
C SER A 76 -36.64 -3.78 19.41
N LEU A 77 -35.69 -3.55 18.48
CA LEU A 77 -35.82 -3.90 17.06
C LEU A 77 -35.48 -5.37 16.74
N GLY A 78 -34.90 -6.13 17.68
CA GLY A 78 -34.48 -7.52 17.48
C GLY A 78 -33.29 -7.68 16.53
N LEU A 79 -32.61 -8.83 16.62
CA LEU A 79 -31.56 -9.26 15.70
C LEU A 79 -32.22 -9.82 14.43
N SER A 80 -31.78 -9.37 13.26
CA SER A 80 -32.11 -10.00 11.98
C SER A 80 -31.06 -11.06 11.67
N ASP A 81 -31.53 -12.28 11.37
CA ASP A 81 -30.71 -13.36 10.82
C ASP A 81 -30.31 -13.00 9.39
N GLU A 82 -29.11 -12.44 9.25
CA GLU A 82 -28.17 -12.60 8.13
C GLU A 82 -26.91 -11.79 8.48
N PRO A 83 -25.70 -12.38 8.51
CA PRO A 83 -24.47 -11.62 8.73
C PRO A 83 -24.14 -10.86 7.44
N LYS A 84 -24.75 -9.69 7.26
CA LYS A 84 -24.12 -8.63 6.47
C LYS A 84 -23.12 -7.96 7.40
N GLU A 85 -21.84 -7.96 7.04
CA GLU A 85 -20.92 -7.03 7.67
C GLU A 85 -21.51 -5.62 7.52
N PRO A 86 -21.72 -4.88 8.61
CA PRO A 86 -22.24 -3.54 8.50
C PRO A 86 -21.27 -2.71 7.65
N GLU A 87 -21.80 -2.02 6.64
CA GLU A 87 -21.01 -1.24 5.67
C GLU A 87 -20.15 -0.14 6.33
N LYS A 88 -20.42 0.21 7.59
CA LYS A 88 -19.83 1.36 8.30
C LYS A 88 -19.46 1.02 9.74
N LYS A 89 -18.24 0.53 9.97
CA LYS A 89 -17.70 0.24 11.31
C LYS A 89 -16.78 1.36 11.81
N ILE A 90 -16.99 1.81 13.04
CA ILE A 90 -16.14 2.81 13.72
C ILE A 90 -15.76 2.37 15.13
N VAL A 91 -14.49 2.51 15.47
CA VAL A 91 -13.98 2.29 16.83
C VAL A 91 -13.94 3.63 17.59
N LEU A 92 -14.47 3.65 18.80
CA LEU A 92 -14.35 4.77 19.74
C LEU A 92 -13.45 4.38 20.90
N GLY A 93 -12.59 5.30 21.36
CA GLY A 93 -11.78 5.09 22.56
C GLY A 93 -11.41 6.39 23.26
N VAL A 94 -11.32 6.36 24.59
CA VAL A 94 -10.88 7.52 25.39
C VAL A 94 -9.57 7.20 26.07
N MET A 95 -8.57 8.03 25.85
CA MET A 95 -7.23 7.90 26.44
C MET A 95 -7.03 8.95 27.53
N GLY A 96 -6.41 8.56 28.65
CA GLY A 96 -5.98 9.49 29.69
C GLY A 96 -7.06 9.93 30.66
N GLY A 97 -8.07 9.08 30.91
CA GLY A 97 -9.03 9.24 32.00
C GLY A 97 -10.42 8.62 31.73
N PRO A 98 -11.24 8.44 32.79
CA PRO A 98 -12.42 7.58 32.77
C PRO A 98 -13.69 8.25 32.21
N TRP A 99 -13.57 9.31 31.42
CA TRP A 99 -14.73 10.06 30.94
C TRP A 99 -15.44 9.34 29.80
N THR A 100 -16.69 8.94 30.03
CA THR A 100 -17.50 8.17 29.08
C THR A 100 -18.71 8.91 28.52
N ILE A 101 -19.10 10.03 29.16
CA ILE A 101 -20.32 10.77 28.81
C ILE A 101 -20.31 11.24 27.36
N GLY A 102 -19.19 11.81 26.90
CA GLY A 102 -19.03 12.24 25.50
C GLY A 102 -19.11 11.07 24.53
N THR A 103 -18.46 9.95 24.86
CA THR A 103 -18.41 8.74 24.03
C THR A 103 -19.80 8.13 23.84
N ASN A 104 -20.64 8.08 24.90
CA ASN A 104 -22.00 7.55 24.80
C ASN A 104 -22.88 8.40 23.88
N ILE A 105 -22.76 9.73 23.95
CA ILE A 105 -23.49 10.65 23.07
C ILE A 105 -23.04 10.45 21.62
N VAL A 106 -21.73 10.39 21.39
CA VAL A 106 -21.14 10.16 20.06
C VAL A 106 -21.60 8.81 19.50
N ALA A 107 -21.51 7.74 20.28
CA ALA A 107 -21.91 6.39 19.89
C ALA A 107 -23.38 6.33 19.48
N ALA A 108 -24.28 6.90 20.27
CA ALA A 108 -25.70 6.90 19.97
C ALA A 108 -26.01 7.70 18.69
N ASN A 109 -25.35 8.84 18.46
CA ASN A 109 -25.49 9.60 17.21
C ASN A 109 -24.89 8.90 15.98
N LEU A 110 -23.81 8.14 16.13
CA LEU A 110 -23.21 7.35 15.04
C LEU A 110 -24.09 6.16 14.66
N LYS A 111 -24.60 5.41 15.65
CA LYS A 111 -25.59 4.33 15.44
C LYS A 111 -26.83 4.83 14.70
N ALA A 112 -27.27 6.02 15.07
CA ALA A 112 -28.33 6.77 14.41
C ALA A 112 -28.07 7.06 12.91
N LYS A 113 -26.80 7.18 12.51
CA LYS A 113 -26.36 7.36 11.11
C LYS A 113 -26.00 6.05 10.42
N GLY A 114 -26.33 4.90 11.03
CA GLY A 114 -26.12 3.57 10.46
C GLY A 114 -24.71 3.01 10.68
N PHE A 115 -23.91 3.59 11.58
CA PHE A 115 -22.63 3.00 11.95
C PHE A 115 -22.80 1.86 12.95
N GLU A 116 -22.06 0.77 12.76
CA GLU A 116 -21.70 -0.13 13.86
C GLU A 116 -20.59 0.54 14.68
N VAL A 117 -20.88 0.76 15.97
CA VAL A 117 -19.95 1.41 16.90
C VAL A 117 -19.35 0.37 17.82
N ILE A 118 -18.03 0.21 17.74
CA ILE A 118 -17.23 -0.65 18.62
C ILE A 118 -16.57 0.24 19.68
N ASP A 119 -16.91 0.04 20.94
CA ASP A 119 -16.33 0.81 22.05
C ASP A 119 -15.11 0.09 22.61
N ALA A 120 -13.91 0.68 22.43
CA ALA A 120 -12.67 0.17 23.02
C ALA A 120 -12.60 0.43 24.53
N GLY A 121 -13.42 1.35 25.05
CA GLY A 121 -13.54 1.74 26.45
C GLY A 121 -12.97 3.13 26.75
N SER A 122 -13.02 3.49 28.04
CA SER A 122 -12.43 4.71 28.60
C SER A 122 -11.22 4.42 29.49
N ASP A 123 -10.30 5.38 29.56
CA ASP A 123 -8.99 5.23 30.20
C ASP A 123 -8.21 4.01 29.69
N VAL A 124 -8.30 3.78 28.38
CA VAL A 124 -7.69 2.63 27.73
C VAL A 124 -6.38 3.00 27.07
N SER A 125 -5.50 2.01 26.99
CA SER A 125 -4.20 2.19 26.36
C SER A 125 -4.34 2.27 24.82
N PRO A 126 -3.41 2.97 24.14
CA PRO A 126 -3.33 2.99 22.69
C PRO A 126 -3.28 1.62 22.03
N GLU A 127 -2.56 0.67 22.63
CA GLU A 127 -2.40 -0.70 22.13
C GLU A 127 -3.75 -1.43 22.08
N LYS A 128 -4.57 -1.24 23.12
CA LYS A 128 -5.91 -1.83 23.17
C LYS A 128 -6.80 -1.27 22.06
N ILE A 129 -6.80 0.05 21.86
CA ILE A 129 -7.58 0.68 20.77
C ILE A 129 -7.12 0.13 19.42
N ALA A 130 -5.81 0.07 19.18
CA ALA A 130 -5.25 -0.41 17.91
C ALA A 130 -5.59 -1.88 17.64
N GLN A 131 -5.57 -2.73 18.67
CA GLN A 131 -5.97 -4.14 18.57
C GLN A 131 -7.46 -4.28 18.25
N VAL A 132 -8.33 -3.50 18.90
CA VAL A 132 -9.77 -3.48 18.60
C VAL A 132 -10.06 -3.05 17.16
N VAL A 133 -9.32 -2.07 16.62
CA VAL A 133 -9.41 -1.67 15.21
C VAL A 133 -9.06 -2.84 14.29
N LYS A 134 -7.98 -3.56 14.59
CA LYS A 134 -7.54 -4.71 13.80
C LYS A 134 -8.55 -5.86 13.83
N GLU A 135 -9.11 -6.19 14.99
CA GLU A 135 -10.04 -7.31 15.16
C GLU A 135 -11.42 -7.02 14.55
N SER A 136 -11.87 -5.76 14.62
CA SER A 136 -13.19 -5.37 14.11
C SER A 136 -13.24 -5.09 12.61
N ASN A 137 -12.07 -4.94 11.96
CA ASN A 137 -11.93 -4.40 10.60
C ASN A 137 -12.58 -3.02 10.42
N ALA A 138 -12.67 -2.22 11.50
CA ALA A 138 -13.18 -0.86 11.39
C ALA A 138 -12.24 0.01 10.55
N ARG A 139 -12.81 0.76 9.60
CA ARG A 139 -12.03 1.67 8.75
C ARG A 139 -11.98 3.10 9.29
N ILE A 140 -12.60 3.36 10.45
CA ILE A 140 -12.54 4.65 11.13
C ILE A 140 -12.26 4.40 12.62
N VAL A 141 -11.36 5.17 13.19
CA VAL A 141 -11.13 5.22 14.65
C VAL A 141 -11.22 6.66 15.12
N ALA A 142 -12.06 6.92 16.11
CA ALA A 142 -12.14 8.20 16.78
C ALA A 142 -11.66 8.06 18.23
N SER A 143 -10.65 8.84 18.59
CA SER A 143 -10.08 8.84 19.93
C SER A 143 -10.24 10.21 20.59
N ALA A 144 -10.54 10.22 21.89
CA ALA A 144 -10.66 11.43 22.68
C ALA A 144 -9.58 11.52 23.76
N ILE A 145 -9.05 12.73 23.96
CA ILE A 145 -8.13 13.05 25.06
C ILE A 145 -8.65 14.24 25.88
N TYR A 146 -8.51 14.13 27.20
CA TYR A 146 -9.06 15.12 28.13
C TYR A 146 -8.00 15.79 28.99
N LEU A 147 -6.87 15.14 29.23
CA LEU A 147 -5.76 15.68 30.02
C LEU A 147 -4.57 16.02 29.13
N MET A 148 -3.98 17.19 29.37
CA MET A 148 -2.79 17.65 28.66
C MET A 148 -1.54 16.78 28.93
N GLN A 149 -1.51 16.05 30.04
CA GLN A 149 -0.45 15.06 30.31
C GLN A 149 -0.54 13.82 29.40
N SER A 150 -1.71 13.52 28.83
CA SER A 150 -1.96 12.32 28.02
C SER A 150 -1.73 12.54 26.53
N LYS A 151 -1.10 13.66 26.14
CA LYS A 151 -0.80 13.98 24.73
C LYS A 151 0.06 12.94 24.04
N GLY A 152 0.98 12.31 24.77
CA GLY A 152 1.85 11.25 24.23
C GLY A 152 1.08 10.01 23.80
N GLU A 153 -0.13 9.79 24.31
CA GLU A 153 -0.96 8.63 23.95
C GLU A 153 -1.45 8.71 22.50
N VAL A 154 -1.65 9.94 21.97
CA VAL A 154 -2.05 10.14 20.56
C VAL A 154 -0.95 9.64 19.61
N GLU A 155 0.31 10.00 19.89
CA GLU A 155 1.46 9.55 19.12
C GLU A 155 1.65 8.03 19.21
N LYS A 156 1.50 7.47 20.42
CA LYS A 156 1.56 6.02 20.62
C LYS A 156 0.48 5.30 19.83
N LEU A 157 -0.77 5.78 19.83
CA LEU A 157 -1.87 5.16 19.09
C LEU A 157 -1.58 5.11 17.60
N GLU A 158 -1.16 6.24 17.03
CA GLU A 158 -0.77 6.32 15.63
C GLU A 158 0.36 5.33 15.31
N ASN A 159 1.37 5.22 16.18
CA ASN A 159 2.46 4.26 16.02
C ASN A 159 2.01 2.79 16.13
N GLU A 160 1.12 2.45 17.07
CA GLU A 160 0.59 1.10 17.22
C GLU A 160 -0.27 0.69 16.02
N LEU A 161 -1.07 1.61 15.47
CA LEU A 161 -1.83 1.35 14.25
C LEU A 161 -0.92 1.05 13.04
N TRP A 162 0.25 1.69 12.95
CA TRP A 162 1.27 1.37 11.95
C TRP A 162 1.90 0.00 12.20
N LYS A 163 2.29 -0.28 13.45
CA LYS A 163 2.88 -1.58 13.82
C LYS A 163 1.94 -2.75 13.52
N LEU A 164 0.65 -2.58 13.79
CA LEU A 164 -0.39 -3.58 13.49
C LEU A 164 -0.78 -3.64 12.02
N GLY A 165 -0.30 -2.70 11.21
CA GLY A 165 -0.54 -2.70 9.78
C GLY A 165 -1.96 -2.30 9.37
N VAL A 166 -2.64 -1.53 10.21
CA VAL A 166 -4.01 -1.08 9.96
C VAL A 166 -4.08 0.41 9.65
N ARG A 167 -3.07 1.19 10.07
CA ARG A 167 -3.11 2.66 9.90
C ARG A 167 -3.29 3.09 8.44
N HIS A 168 -2.78 2.31 7.50
CA HIS A 168 -2.92 2.61 6.08
C HIS A 168 -4.32 2.31 5.51
N LYS A 169 -5.18 1.57 6.22
CA LYS A 169 -6.55 1.21 5.75
C LYS A 169 -7.66 2.03 6.39
N ILE A 170 -7.32 2.86 7.37
CA ILE A 170 -8.27 3.55 8.23
C ILE A 170 -8.09 5.07 8.21
N ARG A 171 -9.13 5.76 8.66
CA ARG A 171 -9.09 7.19 9.00
C ARG A 171 -9.11 7.40 10.52
N THR A 172 -8.26 8.30 11.02
CA THR A 172 -8.15 8.61 12.44
C THR A 172 -8.72 10.00 12.75
N ILE A 173 -9.55 10.08 13.79
CA ILE A 173 -10.17 11.33 14.27
C ILE A 173 -9.71 11.56 15.70
N LEU A 174 -9.14 12.75 15.99
CA LEU A 174 -8.84 13.20 17.35
C LEU A 174 -9.93 14.13 17.85
N SER A 175 -10.36 13.96 19.09
CA SER A 175 -11.25 14.90 19.78
C SER A 175 -10.88 15.06 21.27
N GLY A 176 -11.75 15.74 22.00
CA GLY A 176 -11.62 16.00 23.42
C GLY A 176 -10.91 17.32 23.74
N PRO A 177 -11.11 17.86 24.96
CA PRO A 177 -10.72 19.22 25.32
C PRO A 177 -9.20 19.45 25.38
N ALA A 178 -8.40 18.39 25.51
CA ALA A 178 -6.94 18.50 25.44
C ALA A 178 -6.39 18.36 24.01
N GLY A 179 -7.24 17.99 23.05
CA GLY A 179 -6.88 17.88 21.63
C GLY A 179 -6.82 19.24 20.94
N SER A 180 -6.14 19.29 19.80
CA SER A 180 -6.11 20.48 18.95
C SER A 180 -5.75 20.14 17.51
N PRO A 181 -6.07 21.02 16.53
CA PRO A 181 -5.61 20.86 15.15
C PRO A 181 -4.08 20.77 15.04
N ALA A 182 -3.36 21.59 15.83
CA ALA A 182 -1.89 21.55 15.87
C ALA A 182 -1.36 20.20 16.38
N MET A 183 -2.06 19.57 17.33
CA MET A 183 -1.71 18.24 17.82
C MET A 183 -1.99 17.15 16.80
N ALA A 184 -3.17 17.19 16.16
CA ALA A 184 -3.50 16.25 15.09
C ALA A 184 -2.49 16.35 13.96
N ALA A 185 -2.13 17.56 13.52
CA ALA A 185 -1.07 17.77 12.53
C ALA A 185 0.29 17.25 13.02
N LYS A 186 0.69 17.56 14.25
CA LYS A 186 1.96 17.10 14.83
C LYS A 186 2.09 15.57 14.85
N TYR A 187 1.02 14.88 15.25
CA TYR A 187 1.02 13.42 15.41
C TYR A 187 0.43 12.67 14.20
N ASN A 188 0.11 13.37 13.12
CA ASN A 188 -0.40 12.81 11.87
C ASN A 188 -1.74 12.07 12.01
N VAL A 189 -2.61 12.59 12.87
CA VAL A 189 -4.01 12.20 12.91
C VAL A 189 -4.73 12.84 11.72
N ASP A 190 -5.59 12.11 11.02
CA ASP A 190 -6.18 12.60 9.77
C ASP A 190 -7.04 13.87 9.98
N THR A 191 -7.73 13.99 11.11
CA THR A 191 -8.43 15.24 11.46
C THR A 191 -8.65 15.42 12.96
N TYR A 192 -8.78 16.68 13.38
CA TYR A 192 -9.28 17.04 14.71
C TYR A 192 -10.71 17.60 14.60
N VAL A 193 -11.59 17.18 15.50
CA VAL A 193 -12.98 17.66 15.59
C VAL A 193 -13.28 18.20 16.98
N LYS A 194 -13.99 19.34 17.06
CA LYS A 194 -14.24 20.04 18.33
C LYS A 194 -15.51 19.58 19.05
N ASP A 195 -16.44 18.96 18.33
CA ASP A 195 -17.72 18.53 18.87
C ASP A 195 -18.30 17.31 18.14
N VAL A 196 -19.42 16.80 18.68
CA VAL A 196 -20.12 15.62 18.19
C VAL A 196 -20.60 15.79 16.75
N ASN A 197 -21.04 16.98 16.35
CA ASN A 197 -21.58 17.20 15.01
C ASN A 197 -20.46 17.14 13.97
N GLU A 198 -19.31 17.76 14.24
CA GLU A 198 -18.14 17.66 13.37
C GLU A 198 -17.65 16.21 13.26
N LEU A 199 -17.63 15.47 14.37
CA LEU A 199 -17.26 14.05 14.36
C LEU A 199 -18.19 13.22 13.46
N LEU A 200 -19.50 13.43 13.55
CA LEU A 200 -20.48 12.74 12.71
C LEU A 200 -20.29 13.06 11.22
N LEU A 201 -20.13 14.35 10.89
CA LEU A 201 -19.90 14.78 9.52
C LEU A 201 -18.62 14.17 8.95
N LYS A 202 -17.52 14.21 9.72
CA LYS A 202 -16.25 13.61 9.30
C LYS A 202 -16.31 12.09 9.21
N SER A 203 -17.03 11.43 10.09
CA SER A 203 -17.21 9.97 10.01
C SER A 203 -17.98 9.58 8.75
N LEU A 204 -19.01 10.35 8.38
CA LEU A 204 -19.76 10.14 7.13
C LEU A 204 -18.91 10.42 5.89
N GLU A 205 -18.16 11.53 5.89
CA GLU A 205 -17.20 11.87 4.84
C GLU A 205 -16.20 10.74 4.63
N TYR A 206 -15.50 10.33 5.69
CA TYR A 206 -14.54 9.24 5.64
C TYR A 206 -15.15 7.91 5.23
N SER A 207 -16.37 7.60 5.68
CA SER A 207 -17.06 6.38 5.24
C SER A 207 -17.33 6.37 3.75
N ASN A 208 -17.62 7.51 3.13
CA ASN A 208 -17.81 7.62 1.69
C ASN A 208 -16.46 7.60 0.96
N ASP A 209 -15.48 8.39 1.41
CA ASP A 209 -14.13 8.41 0.83
C ASP A 209 -13.50 7.02 0.76
N LEU A 210 -13.60 6.25 1.85
CA LEU A 210 -13.05 4.90 1.94
C LEU A 210 -13.78 3.90 1.02
N LYS A 211 -15.02 4.18 0.63
CA LYS A 211 -15.80 3.38 -0.32
C LYS A 211 -15.36 3.63 -1.76
N ASP A 212 -14.97 4.86 -2.07
CA ASP A 212 -14.51 5.28 -3.40
C ASP A 212 -12.98 5.08 -3.59
N GLU A 213 -12.24 4.70 -2.54
CA GLU A 213 -10.81 4.36 -2.62
C GLU A 213 -10.59 3.13 -3.51
N MET A 214 -9.69 3.27 -4.48
CA MET A 214 -9.30 2.17 -5.35
C MET A 214 -8.54 1.09 -4.57
N THR A 215 -8.57 -0.15 -5.05
CA THR A 215 -7.62 -1.17 -4.59
C THR A 215 -6.20 -0.77 -5.00
N SER A 216 -5.17 -1.35 -4.38
CA SER A 216 -3.79 -1.15 -4.86
C SER A 216 -3.62 -1.61 -6.30
N TYR A 217 -4.29 -2.71 -6.67
CA TYR A 217 -4.32 -3.19 -8.05
C TYR A 217 -4.91 -2.15 -9.01
N ASP A 218 -6.14 -1.67 -8.74
CA ASP A 218 -6.81 -0.72 -9.63
C ASP A 218 -6.05 0.59 -9.73
N ARG A 219 -5.45 1.06 -8.64
CA ARG A 219 -4.65 2.28 -8.59
C ARG A 219 -3.41 2.18 -9.48
N VAL A 220 -2.66 1.09 -9.35
CA VAL A 220 -1.45 0.85 -10.15
C VAL A 220 -1.83 0.71 -11.62
N MET A 221 -2.83 -0.12 -11.94
CA MET A 221 -3.26 -0.38 -13.32
C MET A 221 -3.92 0.84 -13.99
N THR A 222 -4.55 1.72 -13.22
CA THR A 222 -5.06 3.02 -13.71
C THR A 222 -3.90 3.94 -14.11
N SER A 223 -2.84 3.98 -13.29
CA SER A 223 -1.64 4.76 -13.59
C SER A 223 -0.93 4.27 -14.85
N VAL A 224 -0.82 2.95 -15.08
CA VAL A 224 -0.29 2.36 -16.35
C VAL A 224 -1.04 2.84 -17.58
N LYS A 225 -2.34 3.09 -17.45
CA LYS A 225 -3.19 3.60 -18.54
C LYS A 225 -3.09 5.12 -18.71
N HIS A 226 -2.14 5.77 -18.04
CA HIS A 226 -1.95 7.23 -18.05
C HIS A 226 -3.22 8.00 -17.67
N LYS A 227 -3.91 7.47 -16.67
CA LYS A 227 -5.05 8.12 -16.02
C LYS A 227 -4.69 8.42 -14.57
N GLU A 228 -5.34 9.42 -14.01
CA GLU A 228 -5.21 9.78 -12.60
C GLU A 228 -5.99 8.77 -11.74
N PRO A 229 -5.32 7.99 -10.88
CA PRO A 229 -6.00 7.19 -9.87
C PRO A 229 -6.47 8.03 -8.66
N ASP A 230 -6.97 7.41 -7.60
CA ASP A 230 -7.35 8.10 -6.35
C ASP A 230 -6.16 8.78 -5.63
N ARG A 231 -4.96 8.20 -5.73
CA ARG A 231 -3.68 8.83 -5.37
C ARG A 231 -2.52 8.19 -6.13
N VAL A 232 -1.37 8.86 -6.16
CA VAL A 232 -0.12 8.28 -6.69
C VAL A 232 0.21 6.96 -5.97
N PRO A 233 0.45 5.85 -6.70
CA PRO A 233 0.89 4.59 -6.10
C PRO A 233 2.30 4.70 -5.50
N PHE A 234 2.54 3.99 -4.40
CA PHE A 234 3.89 3.68 -3.93
C PHE A 234 4.31 2.28 -4.35
N MET A 235 5.33 2.16 -5.22
CA MET A 235 5.79 0.87 -5.71
C MET A 235 7.01 0.40 -4.91
N PRO A 236 6.95 -0.77 -4.25
CA PRO A 236 8.07 -1.30 -3.50
C PRO A 236 9.04 -2.06 -4.40
N PHE A 237 10.28 -1.57 -4.48
CA PHE A 237 11.42 -2.43 -4.77
C PHE A 237 12.20 -2.62 -3.46
N ALA A 238 11.89 -3.69 -2.71
CA ALA A 238 12.34 -3.86 -1.34
C ALA A 238 12.64 -5.32 -1.03
N GLN A 239 13.92 -5.69 -1.01
CA GLN A 239 14.37 -7.06 -0.82
C GLN A 239 14.94 -7.18 0.60
N THR A 240 16.07 -6.52 0.84
CA THR A 240 16.82 -6.50 2.10
C THR A 240 16.07 -5.76 3.20
N PHE A 241 15.44 -4.62 2.87
CA PHE A 241 14.56 -3.89 3.81
C PHE A 241 13.42 -4.79 4.31
N THR A 242 12.76 -5.50 3.39
CA THR A 242 11.63 -6.38 3.72
C THR A 242 12.07 -7.55 4.58
N ALA A 243 13.16 -8.23 4.22
CA ALA A 243 13.71 -9.34 5.02
C ALA A 243 14.06 -8.89 6.44
N LYS A 244 14.75 -7.75 6.59
CA LYS A 244 15.11 -7.19 7.89
C LYS A 244 13.87 -6.80 8.70
N PHE A 245 12.93 -6.07 8.11
CA PHE A 245 11.68 -5.68 8.77
C PHE A 245 10.87 -6.90 9.23
N ALA A 246 10.92 -7.98 8.44
CA ALA A 246 10.28 -9.22 8.77
C ALA A 246 11.02 -10.04 9.83
N GLU A 247 12.26 -9.68 10.18
CA GLU A 247 13.18 -10.43 11.04
C GLU A 247 13.49 -11.83 10.49
N ILE A 248 13.59 -11.93 9.16
CA ILE A 248 13.93 -13.16 8.44
C ILE A 248 15.34 -12.98 7.87
N PRO A 249 16.30 -13.89 8.15
CA PRO A 249 17.62 -13.84 7.54
C PRO A 249 17.51 -13.84 6.02
N PHE A 250 18.27 -12.98 5.33
CA PHE A 250 18.13 -12.78 3.89
C PHE A 250 18.24 -14.08 3.08
N SER A 251 19.16 -14.99 3.47
CA SER A 251 19.30 -16.31 2.83
C SER A 251 18.01 -17.14 2.84
N ALA A 252 17.28 -17.15 3.96
CA ALA A 252 16.03 -17.88 4.08
C ALA A 252 14.90 -17.18 3.32
N TYR A 253 14.88 -15.85 3.36
CA TYR A 253 13.89 -15.02 2.68
C TYR A 253 13.89 -15.26 1.17
N VAL A 254 15.07 -15.38 0.54
CA VAL A 254 15.20 -15.57 -0.91
C VAL A 254 15.27 -17.03 -1.40
N SER A 255 15.21 -18.00 -0.48
CA SER A 255 15.38 -19.42 -0.82
C SER A 255 14.17 -20.30 -0.53
N LYS A 256 13.11 -19.75 0.09
CA LYS A 256 11.90 -20.51 0.45
C LYS A 256 10.66 -19.69 0.13
N ALA A 257 9.75 -20.24 -0.64
CA ALA A 257 8.54 -19.55 -1.08
C ALA A 257 7.72 -18.97 0.08
N GLU A 258 7.53 -19.74 1.15
CA GLU A 258 6.75 -19.32 2.31
C GLU A 258 7.41 -18.18 3.08
N LYS A 259 8.75 -18.18 3.18
CA LYS A 259 9.49 -17.10 3.86
C LYS A 259 9.52 -15.83 3.05
N PHE A 260 9.60 -15.94 1.73
CA PHE A 260 9.49 -14.80 0.84
C PHE A 260 8.12 -14.13 0.98
N LEU A 261 7.04 -14.93 0.89
CA LEU A 261 5.68 -14.43 1.07
C LEU A 261 5.47 -13.85 2.48
N GLU A 262 5.92 -14.54 3.53
CA GLU A 262 5.80 -14.07 4.91
C GLU A 262 6.38 -12.67 5.09
N GLY A 263 7.59 -12.42 4.57
CA GLY A 263 8.23 -11.12 4.67
C GLY A 263 7.50 -10.05 3.85
N GLN A 264 7.13 -10.35 2.60
CA GLN A 264 6.35 -9.45 1.75
C GLN A 264 5.01 -9.08 2.41
N MET A 265 4.29 -10.04 2.97
CA MET A 265 3.01 -9.79 3.64
C MET A 265 3.17 -9.03 4.96
N LYS A 266 4.25 -9.27 5.73
CA LYS A 266 4.53 -8.52 6.97
C LYS A 266 4.79 -7.04 6.65
N ALA A 267 5.61 -6.76 5.63
CA ALA A 267 5.86 -5.38 5.19
C ALA A 267 4.61 -4.74 4.55
N TYR A 268 3.90 -5.44 3.66
CA TYR A 268 2.66 -4.93 3.07
C TYR A 268 1.59 -4.63 4.13
N LYS A 269 1.38 -5.55 5.09
CA LYS A 269 0.46 -5.29 6.20
C LYS A 269 0.92 -4.06 6.98
N ALA A 270 2.18 -3.93 7.37
CA ALA A 270 2.66 -2.76 8.09
C ALA A 270 2.47 -1.43 7.32
N PHE A 271 2.86 -1.41 6.05
CA PHE A 271 3.05 -0.18 5.30
C PHE A 271 1.91 0.17 4.35
N GLY A 272 1.23 -0.83 3.78
CA GLY A 272 0.16 -0.60 2.81
C GLY A 272 0.64 0.00 1.49
N TRP A 273 1.86 -0.33 1.07
CA TRP A 273 2.35 0.02 -0.26
C TRP A 273 1.55 -0.69 -1.36
N ASP A 274 1.73 -0.29 -2.62
CA ASP A 274 0.77 -0.60 -3.67
C ASP A 274 1.12 -1.83 -4.54
N ALA A 275 2.11 -2.65 -4.16
CA ALA A 275 2.39 -3.94 -4.80
C ALA A 275 3.07 -4.93 -3.86
N LEU A 276 3.15 -6.21 -4.24
CA LEU A 276 4.10 -7.18 -3.68
C LEU A 276 5.20 -7.47 -4.69
N CYS A 277 6.47 -7.49 -4.27
CA CYS A 277 7.60 -7.66 -5.17
C CYS A 277 8.41 -8.90 -4.83
N PHE A 278 8.46 -9.86 -5.75
CA PHE A 278 9.15 -11.14 -5.62
C PHE A 278 10.50 -11.16 -6.35
N SER A 279 11.21 -10.02 -6.31
CA SER A 279 12.61 -9.92 -6.73
C SER A 279 13.55 -10.38 -5.61
N SER A 280 14.50 -11.27 -5.93
CA SER A 280 15.40 -11.94 -4.96
C SER A 280 16.79 -11.29 -4.90
N ASP A 281 17.57 -11.48 -5.96
CA ASP A 281 18.91 -10.96 -6.22
C ASP A 281 19.30 -11.40 -7.64
N VAL A 282 20.31 -10.73 -8.18
CA VAL A 282 20.84 -10.98 -9.52
C VAL A 282 21.39 -12.40 -9.71
N GLY A 283 21.84 -13.07 -8.64
CA GLY A 283 22.44 -14.41 -8.69
C GLY A 283 21.42 -15.54 -8.89
N MET A 284 20.12 -15.28 -8.79
CA MET A 284 19.08 -16.31 -8.88
C MET A 284 19.07 -17.00 -10.25
N TYR A 285 19.12 -16.21 -11.33
CA TYR A 285 19.03 -16.71 -12.70
C TYR A 285 20.32 -17.40 -13.14
N ALA A 286 21.48 -16.81 -12.82
CA ALA A 286 22.77 -17.46 -13.04
C ALA A 286 22.86 -18.81 -12.31
N GLY A 287 22.38 -18.87 -11.06
CA GLY A 287 22.29 -20.12 -10.29
C GLY A 287 21.35 -21.15 -10.92
N ALA A 288 20.19 -20.72 -11.44
CA ALA A 288 19.26 -21.59 -12.17
C ALA A 288 19.90 -22.22 -13.43
N LEU A 289 20.83 -21.50 -14.07
CA LEU A 289 21.61 -21.96 -15.21
C LEU A 289 22.85 -22.80 -14.83
N GLY A 290 23.11 -22.97 -13.53
CA GLY A 290 24.18 -23.83 -13.01
C GLY A 290 25.43 -23.09 -12.50
N ALA A 291 25.43 -21.76 -12.44
CA ALA A 291 26.54 -21.00 -11.86
C ALA A 291 26.64 -21.27 -10.35
N LYS A 292 27.86 -21.25 -9.81
CA LYS A 292 28.03 -21.39 -8.36
C LYS A 292 27.73 -20.05 -7.69
N VAL A 293 26.74 -20.06 -6.81
CA VAL A 293 26.33 -18.90 -6.01
C VAL A 293 26.73 -19.14 -4.55
N GLU A 294 27.38 -18.14 -3.94
CA GLU A 294 27.62 -18.09 -2.50
C GLU A 294 26.43 -17.43 -1.79
N PHE A 295 26.04 -18.01 -0.66
CA PHE A 295 24.89 -17.60 0.14
C PHE A 295 25.33 -17.19 1.54
N PRO A 296 25.62 -15.90 1.76
CA PRO A 296 25.80 -15.38 3.10
C PRO A 296 24.52 -15.57 3.94
N TYR A 297 24.65 -15.76 5.26
CA TYR A 297 23.50 -15.98 6.13
C TYR A 297 22.47 -14.84 6.07
N ASP A 298 22.93 -13.60 6.10
CA ASP A 298 22.06 -12.42 6.15
C ASP A 298 22.59 -11.27 5.27
N ASP A 299 23.11 -11.62 4.09
CA ASP A 299 23.59 -10.69 3.07
C ASP A 299 23.24 -11.22 1.67
N ILE A 300 23.39 -10.38 0.65
CA ILE A 300 22.96 -10.65 -0.73
C ILE A 300 23.80 -11.79 -1.34
N PRO A 301 23.18 -12.79 -2.00
CA PRO A 301 23.89 -13.84 -2.71
C PRO A 301 24.79 -13.31 -3.83
N ARG A 302 25.90 -14.01 -4.10
CA ARG A 302 26.93 -13.58 -5.06
C ARG A 302 27.33 -14.72 -5.99
N VAL A 303 27.48 -14.44 -7.28
CA VAL A 303 28.01 -15.42 -8.23
C VAL A 303 29.53 -15.51 -8.02
N VAL A 304 30.01 -16.68 -7.59
CA VAL A 304 31.44 -16.91 -7.29
C VAL A 304 32.16 -17.77 -8.32
N LYS A 305 31.40 -18.46 -9.19
CA LYS A 305 31.96 -19.15 -10.35
C LYS A 305 31.06 -18.90 -11.57
N PRO A 306 31.44 -17.97 -12.46
CA PRO A 306 30.71 -17.72 -13.70
C PRO A 306 30.78 -18.93 -14.65
N LEU A 307 29.87 -18.96 -15.62
CA LEU A 307 29.74 -20.03 -16.61
C LEU A 307 30.41 -19.71 -17.95
N LEU A 308 30.58 -18.42 -18.26
CA LEU A 308 31.15 -17.96 -19.52
C LEU A 308 32.54 -17.37 -19.28
N SER A 309 33.55 -17.90 -19.96
CA SER A 309 34.89 -17.31 -19.95
C SER A 309 35.04 -16.25 -21.04
N HIS A 310 35.74 -15.14 -20.78
CA HIS A 310 36.07 -14.14 -21.81
C HIS A 310 36.92 -14.67 -22.98
N THR A 311 37.48 -15.89 -22.87
CA THR A 311 38.27 -16.52 -23.96
C THR A 311 37.49 -17.53 -24.80
N THR A 312 36.39 -18.06 -24.27
CA THR A 312 35.60 -19.14 -24.90
C THR A 312 34.09 -18.89 -24.81
N MET A 313 33.68 -17.63 -24.66
CA MET A 313 32.32 -17.23 -24.28
C MET A 313 31.25 -17.86 -25.15
N TYR A 314 31.37 -17.78 -26.47
CA TYR A 314 30.39 -18.38 -27.37
C TYR A 314 30.33 -19.90 -27.23
N HIS A 315 31.46 -20.60 -27.26
CA HIS A 315 31.49 -22.05 -27.08
C HIS A 315 30.94 -22.50 -25.71
N ASP A 316 31.15 -21.73 -24.64
CA ASP A 316 30.58 -22.02 -23.33
C ASP A 316 29.05 -21.80 -23.32
N SER A 317 28.56 -20.76 -24.00
CA SER A 317 27.12 -20.48 -24.12
C SER A 317 26.36 -21.61 -24.83
N GLN A 318 26.98 -22.28 -25.83
CA GLN A 318 26.37 -23.39 -26.56
C GLN A 318 26.10 -24.63 -25.69
N LYS A 319 26.69 -24.69 -24.49
CA LYS A 319 26.47 -25.76 -23.51
C LYS A 319 25.28 -25.48 -22.60
N LEU A 320 24.81 -24.23 -22.56
CA LEU A 320 23.70 -23.82 -21.71
C LEU A 320 22.38 -24.35 -22.26
N LYS A 321 21.45 -24.64 -21.34
CA LYS A 321 20.09 -25.06 -21.67
C LYS A 321 19.14 -24.34 -20.74
N ILE A 322 17.98 -23.96 -21.27
CA ILE A 322 16.88 -23.46 -20.45
C ILE A 322 16.51 -24.58 -19.47
N PRO A 323 16.60 -24.35 -18.14
CA PRO A 323 16.35 -25.38 -17.16
C PRO A 323 14.85 -25.65 -17.03
N ASP A 324 14.49 -26.82 -16.50
CA ASP A 324 13.13 -27.09 -16.03
C ASP A 324 12.83 -26.14 -14.85
N LEU A 325 11.97 -25.14 -15.09
CA LEU A 325 11.63 -24.10 -14.11
C LEU A 325 10.92 -24.64 -12.86
N THR A 326 10.41 -25.87 -12.90
CA THR A 326 9.86 -26.55 -11.71
C THR A 326 10.95 -27.13 -10.78
N LYS A 327 12.21 -27.13 -11.23
CA LYS A 327 13.39 -27.69 -10.53
C LYS A 327 14.61 -26.75 -10.57
N ALA A 328 14.42 -25.48 -10.86
CA ALA A 328 15.45 -24.45 -10.99
C ALA A 328 15.85 -23.80 -9.64
N GLY A 329 15.76 -24.55 -8.54
CA GLY A 329 16.18 -24.08 -7.21
C GLY A 329 15.41 -22.83 -6.75
N ARG A 330 16.13 -21.75 -6.45
CA ARG A 330 15.53 -20.50 -5.92
C ARG A 330 14.56 -19.84 -6.90
N LEU A 331 14.79 -19.99 -8.21
CA LEU A 331 13.86 -19.48 -9.21
C LEU A 331 12.49 -20.17 -9.10
N THR A 332 12.48 -21.48 -8.89
CA THR A 332 11.26 -22.24 -8.60
C THR A 332 10.58 -21.72 -7.33
N GLU A 333 11.34 -21.44 -6.28
CA GLU A 333 10.80 -20.93 -5.02
C GLU A 333 10.22 -19.52 -5.16
N SER A 334 10.81 -18.65 -5.99
CA SER A 334 10.25 -17.34 -6.32
C SER A 334 8.92 -17.48 -7.10
N ILE A 335 8.85 -18.35 -8.11
CA ILE A 335 7.62 -18.62 -8.87
C ILE A 335 6.51 -19.17 -7.94
N LYS A 336 6.85 -20.10 -7.03
CA LYS A 336 5.91 -20.60 -6.02
C LYS A 336 5.45 -19.50 -5.06
N ALA A 337 6.33 -18.59 -4.65
CA ALA A 337 5.97 -17.47 -3.78
C ALA A 337 4.91 -16.57 -4.43
N ILE A 338 5.03 -16.31 -5.74
CA ILE A 338 4.03 -15.59 -6.54
C ILE A 338 2.68 -16.33 -6.53
N GLU A 339 2.69 -17.65 -6.72
CA GLU A 339 1.46 -18.46 -6.68
C GLU A 339 0.76 -18.40 -5.31
N LEU A 340 1.53 -18.50 -4.23
CA LEU A 340 1.02 -18.37 -2.86
C LEU A 340 0.48 -16.95 -2.61
N ALA A 341 1.18 -15.92 -3.09
CA ALA A 341 0.77 -14.53 -2.97
C ALA A 341 -0.56 -14.28 -3.69
N LYS A 342 -0.74 -14.82 -4.91
CA LYS A 342 -1.98 -14.66 -5.67
C LYS A 342 -3.19 -15.20 -4.92
N LYS A 343 -3.04 -16.32 -4.22
CA LYS A 343 -4.08 -16.93 -3.37
C LYS A 343 -4.41 -16.05 -2.16
N GLU A 344 -3.41 -15.42 -1.55
CA GLU A 344 -3.56 -14.57 -0.36
C GLU A 344 -4.22 -13.22 -0.69
N VAL A 345 -3.78 -12.51 -1.74
CA VAL A 345 -4.24 -11.13 -2.02
C VAL A 345 -5.46 -11.04 -2.94
N ARG A 346 -5.86 -12.13 -3.61
CA ARG A 346 -7.10 -12.26 -4.40
C ARG A 346 -7.38 -11.11 -5.41
N GLY A 347 -6.33 -10.48 -5.93
CA GLY A 347 -6.43 -9.39 -6.90
C GLY A 347 -6.57 -7.98 -6.31
N GLU A 348 -6.49 -7.81 -4.98
CA GLU A 348 -6.50 -6.46 -4.36
C GLU A 348 -5.16 -5.72 -4.50
N VAL A 349 -4.08 -6.46 -4.73
CA VAL A 349 -2.70 -5.96 -4.80
C VAL A 349 -2.02 -6.59 -6.02
N PRO A 350 -1.35 -5.79 -6.88
CA PRO A 350 -0.62 -6.33 -8.01
C PRO A 350 0.65 -7.03 -7.53
N ILE A 351 0.99 -8.12 -8.21
CA ILE A 351 2.17 -8.92 -7.91
C ILE A 351 3.24 -8.68 -8.99
N ILE A 352 4.42 -8.28 -8.54
CA ILE A 352 5.60 -8.05 -9.37
C ILE A 352 6.47 -9.32 -9.31
N GLY A 353 6.55 -10.02 -10.43
CA GLY A 353 7.63 -10.97 -10.72
C GLY A 353 8.85 -10.24 -11.27
N TRP A 354 9.96 -10.95 -11.44
CA TRP A 354 11.22 -10.34 -11.89
C TRP A 354 11.94 -11.25 -12.88
N THR A 355 12.71 -10.65 -13.77
CA THR A 355 13.76 -11.25 -14.60
C THR A 355 14.96 -10.30 -14.59
N GLU A 356 16.13 -10.78 -15.00
CA GLU A 356 17.15 -9.85 -15.45
C GLU A 356 16.79 -9.34 -16.85
N GLY A 357 17.48 -8.32 -17.33
CA GLY A 357 17.56 -7.99 -18.75
C GLY A 357 18.67 -8.80 -19.43
N PRO A 358 18.60 -9.03 -20.74
CA PRO A 358 19.49 -9.97 -21.42
C PRO A 358 20.97 -9.63 -21.27
N PHE A 359 21.33 -8.34 -21.30
CA PHE A 359 22.73 -7.95 -21.22
C PHE A 359 23.28 -8.09 -19.80
N GLN A 360 22.50 -7.68 -18.79
CA GLN A 360 22.78 -7.90 -17.38
C GLN A 360 22.92 -9.40 -17.08
N GLY A 361 22.01 -10.23 -17.58
CA GLY A 361 22.03 -11.67 -17.41
C GLY A 361 23.31 -12.32 -17.95
N VAL A 362 23.68 -12.00 -19.19
CA VAL A 362 24.93 -12.50 -19.81
C VAL A 362 26.17 -11.98 -19.06
N THR A 363 26.14 -10.73 -18.60
CA THR A 363 27.22 -10.16 -17.77
C THR A 363 27.39 -10.92 -16.45
N LEU A 364 26.30 -11.33 -15.81
CA LEU A 364 26.36 -12.14 -14.58
C LEU A 364 26.89 -13.56 -14.88
N LEU A 365 26.52 -14.12 -16.03
CA LEU A 365 27.04 -15.41 -16.48
C LEU A 365 28.55 -15.39 -16.79
N SER A 366 29.10 -14.24 -17.20
CA SER A 366 30.54 -14.03 -17.38
C SER A 366 31.25 -13.51 -16.13
N GLY A 367 30.50 -13.25 -15.04
CA GLY A 367 31.03 -12.78 -13.76
C GLY A 367 31.43 -11.30 -13.76
N ALA A 368 30.89 -10.52 -14.69
CA ALA A 368 31.24 -9.12 -14.91
C ALA A 368 32.75 -8.89 -15.11
N ASP A 369 33.45 -9.88 -15.66
CA ASP A 369 34.87 -9.76 -15.99
C ASP A 369 35.06 -8.65 -17.01
N PRO A 370 35.85 -7.59 -16.71
CA PRO A 370 36.09 -6.49 -17.65
C PRO A 370 36.66 -6.95 -18.99
N LEU A 371 37.37 -8.08 -19.04
CA LEU A 371 37.91 -8.64 -20.28
C LEU A 371 36.83 -9.18 -21.22
N SER A 372 35.64 -9.50 -20.69
CA SER A 372 34.47 -9.88 -21.49
C SER A 372 34.08 -8.79 -22.49
N LEU A 373 34.33 -7.52 -22.17
CA LEU A 373 34.06 -6.41 -23.08
C LEU A 373 34.88 -6.51 -24.37
N PHE A 374 36.17 -6.89 -24.29
CA PHE A 374 37.00 -7.04 -25.48
C PHE A 374 36.50 -8.17 -26.37
N TYR A 375 36.13 -9.31 -25.78
CA TYR A 375 35.49 -10.39 -26.52
C TYR A 375 34.24 -9.91 -27.24
N THR A 376 33.33 -9.22 -26.55
CA THR A 376 32.07 -8.71 -27.13
C THR A 376 32.33 -7.78 -28.32
N LEU A 377 33.36 -6.94 -28.26
CA LEU A 377 33.69 -6.01 -29.34
C LEU A 377 34.33 -6.71 -30.55
N ASP A 378 35.12 -7.76 -30.32
CA ASP A 378 35.74 -8.55 -31.39
C ASP A 378 34.77 -9.57 -32.02
N HIS A 379 33.74 -10.01 -31.27
CA HIS A 379 32.80 -11.07 -31.63
C HIS A 379 31.33 -10.63 -31.52
N ILE A 380 30.98 -9.52 -32.19
CA ILE A 380 29.67 -8.87 -32.07
C ILE A 380 28.49 -9.80 -32.38
N ASP A 381 28.57 -10.57 -33.46
CA ASP A 381 27.45 -11.40 -33.90
C ASP A 381 27.24 -12.62 -32.99
N GLU A 382 28.33 -13.28 -32.58
CA GLU A 382 28.30 -14.34 -31.57
C GLU A 382 27.68 -13.83 -30.26
N PHE A 383 28.08 -12.64 -29.81
CA PHE A 383 27.54 -12.07 -28.58
C PHE A 383 26.03 -11.76 -28.69
N LYS A 384 25.57 -11.28 -29.85
CA LYS A 384 24.13 -11.08 -30.10
C LYS A 384 23.34 -12.38 -30.07
N GLU A 385 23.89 -13.48 -30.56
CA GLU A 385 23.23 -14.80 -30.44
C GLU A 385 23.08 -15.23 -28.98
N ILE A 386 24.08 -14.97 -28.14
CA ILE A 386 24.01 -15.26 -26.70
C ILE A 386 22.91 -14.42 -26.04
N LEU A 387 22.82 -13.13 -26.38
CA LEU A 387 21.77 -12.23 -25.88
C LEU A 387 20.38 -12.67 -26.33
N ASP A 388 20.22 -13.09 -27.58
CA ASP A 388 18.93 -13.54 -28.11
C ASP A 388 18.44 -14.81 -27.42
N TRP A 389 19.36 -15.75 -27.17
CA TRP A 389 19.08 -16.96 -26.39
C TRP A 389 18.73 -16.65 -24.93
N TYR A 390 19.45 -15.72 -24.29
CA TYR A 390 19.14 -15.32 -22.92
C TYR A 390 17.78 -14.62 -22.82
N ALA A 391 17.42 -13.80 -23.82
CA ALA A 391 16.09 -13.23 -23.93
C ALA A 391 15.00 -14.31 -24.02
N ASP A 392 15.23 -15.41 -24.76
CA ASP A 392 14.28 -16.54 -24.79
C ASP A 392 14.15 -17.22 -23.42
N PHE A 393 15.26 -17.37 -22.69
CA PHE A 393 15.23 -17.88 -21.31
C PHE A 393 14.37 -16.97 -20.39
N GLU A 394 14.57 -15.66 -20.44
CA GLU A 394 13.77 -14.71 -19.65
C GLU A 394 12.28 -14.75 -20.01
N ILE A 395 11.96 -14.93 -21.29
CA ILE A 395 10.57 -15.07 -21.76
C ILE A 395 9.92 -16.33 -21.17
N GLU A 396 10.63 -17.46 -21.11
CA GLU A 396 10.11 -18.67 -20.45
C GLU A 396 9.90 -18.45 -18.95
N VAL A 397 10.80 -17.71 -18.28
CA VAL A 397 10.62 -17.34 -16.87
C VAL A 397 9.40 -16.43 -16.68
N ALA A 398 9.24 -15.41 -17.53
CA ALA A 398 8.10 -14.51 -17.48
C ALA A 398 6.77 -15.24 -17.71
N LYS A 399 6.73 -16.23 -18.62
CA LYS A 399 5.56 -17.11 -18.80
C LYS A 399 5.24 -17.91 -17.54
N ALA A 400 6.25 -18.51 -16.89
CA ALA A 400 6.02 -19.26 -15.66
C ALA A 400 5.52 -18.35 -14.52
N MET A 401 6.04 -17.12 -14.41
CA MET A 401 5.55 -16.14 -13.43
C MET A 401 4.13 -15.64 -13.75
N TYR A 402 3.79 -15.47 -15.03
CA TYR A 402 2.43 -15.18 -15.47
C TYR A 402 1.45 -16.29 -15.04
N GLU A 403 1.80 -17.55 -15.30
CA GLU A 403 0.99 -18.71 -14.91
C GLU A 403 0.82 -18.81 -13.38
N ALA A 404 1.84 -18.43 -12.62
CA ALA A 404 1.77 -18.32 -11.16
C ALA A 404 0.90 -17.14 -10.68
N GLY A 405 0.60 -16.15 -11.54
CA GLY A 405 -0.32 -15.05 -11.27
C GLY A 405 0.31 -13.67 -11.12
N ALA A 406 1.55 -13.47 -11.60
CA ALA A 406 2.16 -12.15 -11.69
C ALA A 406 1.37 -11.22 -12.62
N ASP A 407 1.32 -9.94 -12.27
CA ASP A 407 0.64 -8.90 -13.05
C ASP A 407 1.65 -7.94 -13.73
N ILE A 408 2.85 -7.85 -13.15
CA ILE A 408 3.96 -7.01 -13.59
C ILE A 408 5.23 -7.88 -13.60
N ILE A 409 6.09 -7.72 -14.61
CA ILE A 409 7.42 -8.34 -14.63
C ILE A 409 8.48 -7.25 -14.68
N GLY A 410 9.31 -7.20 -13.65
CA GLY A 410 10.52 -6.40 -13.65
C GLY A 410 11.58 -6.99 -14.57
N VAL A 411 12.28 -6.15 -15.33
CA VAL A 411 13.41 -6.50 -16.20
C VAL A 411 14.60 -5.67 -15.73
N GLY A 412 15.48 -6.29 -14.94
CA GLY A 412 16.64 -5.62 -14.35
C GLY A 412 17.82 -5.54 -15.32
N GLU A 413 18.10 -4.38 -15.88
CA GLU A 413 19.16 -4.17 -16.88
C GLU A 413 20.25 -3.21 -16.34
N THR A 414 20.85 -3.61 -15.23
CA THR A 414 21.80 -2.79 -14.48
C THR A 414 23.11 -2.54 -15.23
N ALA A 415 23.59 -3.51 -16.00
CA ALA A 415 24.85 -3.42 -16.73
C ALA A 415 24.79 -2.43 -17.91
N ALA A 416 23.60 -2.10 -18.42
CA ALA A 416 23.42 -1.04 -19.41
C ALA A 416 23.92 0.34 -18.94
N TYR A 417 24.05 0.57 -17.63
CA TYR A 417 24.65 1.79 -17.08
C TYR A 417 26.05 2.07 -17.64
N PHE A 418 26.85 1.03 -17.91
CA PHE A 418 28.21 1.17 -18.44
C PHE A 418 28.26 1.46 -19.95
N MET A 419 27.11 1.52 -20.63
CA MET A 419 27.06 1.68 -22.08
C MET A 419 26.86 3.12 -22.52
N SER A 420 27.47 3.45 -23.66
CA SER A 420 27.09 4.61 -24.46
C SER A 420 25.74 4.36 -25.16
N PRO A 421 25.01 5.40 -25.61
CA PRO A 421 23.80 5.22 -26.40
C PRO A 421 23.98 4.29 -27.61
N THR A 422 25.15 4.34 -28.25
CA THR A 422 25.49 3.49 -29.40
C THR A 422 25.53 2.01 -29.02
N TYR A 423 26.22 1.67 -27.93
CA TYR A 423 26.31 0.28 -27.47
C TYR A 423 25.00 -0.22 -26.86
N PHE A 424 24.26 0.65 -26.17
CA PHE A 424 22.91 0.31 -25.71
C PHE A 424 22.01 -0.09 -26.88
N LYS A 425 22.01 0.71 -27.96
CA LYS A 425 21.27 0.40 -29.18
C LYS A 425 21.74 -0.91 -29.83
N GLN A 426 23.04 -1.20 -29.77
CA GLN A 426 23.64 -2.37 -30.40
C GLN A 426 23.37 -3.68 -29.64
N PHE A 427 23.33 -3.65 -28.30
CA PHE A 427 23.33 -4.84 -27.46
C PHE A 427 22.13 -4.96 -26.52
N CYS A 428 21.53 -3.86 -26.06
CA CYS A 428 20.42 -3.91 -25.09
C CYS A 428 19.05 -3.71 -25.75
N LEU A 429 18.94 -2.76 -26.68
CA LEU A 429 17.65 -2.30 -27.22
C LEU A 429 16.78 -3.46 -27.75
N GLU A 430 17.29 -4.23 -28.73
CA GLU A 430 16.48 -5.25 -29.39
C GLU A 430 16.17 -6.46 -28.47
N PRO A 431 17.13 -7.01 -27.70
CA PRO A 431 16.82 -8.07 -26.74
C PRO A 431 15.84 -7.63 -25.64
N GLU A 432 16.04 -6.45 -25.04
CA GLU A 432 15.13 -5.92 -24.01
C GLU A 432 13.72 -5.68 -24.58
N LYS A 433 13.65 -5.15 -25.81
CA LYS A 433 12.39 -4.97 -26.53
C LYS A 433 11.69 -6.30 -26.81
N LYS A 434 12.42 -7.35 -27.21
CA LYS A 434 11.89 -8.72 -27.41
C LYS A 434 11.21 -9.23 -26.14
N VAL A 435 11.88 -9.08 -24.98
CA VAL A 435 11.37 -9.50 -23.67
C VAL A 435 10.15 -8.67 -23.25
N CYS A 436 10.22 -7.34 -23.33
CA CYS A 436 9.10 -6.47 -22.98
C CYS A 436 7.85 -6.73 -23.85
N HIS A 437 8.02 -6.96 -25.15
CA HIS A 437 6.91 -7.31 -26.03
C HIS A 437 6.27 -8.66 -25.67
N ALA A 438 7.09 -9.65 -25.30
CA ALA A 438 6.59 -10.94 -24.85
C ALA A 438 5.78 -10.83 -23.55
N ILE A 439 6.31 -10.10 -22.55
CA ILE A 439 5.60 -9.79 -21.29
C ILE A 439 4.25 -9.13 -21.58
N LYS A 440 4.24 -8.10 -22.43
CA LYS A 440 3.02 -7.39 -22.80
C LYS A 440 2.02 -8.28 -23.54
N LYS A 441 2.48 -9.18 -24.40
CA LYS A 441 1.63 -10.14 -25.14
C LYS A 441 0.96 -11.16 -24.21
N LEU A 442 1.57 -11.47 -23.07
CA LEU A 442 0.96 -12.28 -22.00
C LEU A 442 -0.10 -11.50 -21.21
N GLY A 443 -0.22 -10.18 -21.41
CA GLY A 443 -1.17 -9.32 -20.71
C GLY A 443 -0.63 -8.71 -19.40
N MET A 444 0.68 -8.86 -19.14
CA MET A 444 1.36 -8.25 -18.00
C MET A 444 1.97 -6.89 -18.35
N VAL A 445 2.32 -6.11 -17.33
CA VAL A 445 3.04 -4.83 -17.48
C VAL A 445 4.55 -5.08 -17.40
N PRO A 446 5.35 -4.73 -18.43
CA PRO A 446 6.81 -4.75 -18.31
C PRO A 446 7.28 -3.56 -17.48
N LEU A 447 8.18 -3.80 -16.52
CA LEU A 447 8.81 -2.79 -15.68
C LEU A 447 10.33 -2.85 -15.88
N ILE A 448 10.93 -1.93 -16.65
CA ILE A 448 12.41 -1.88 -16.73
C ILE A 448 12.96 -1.24 -15.46
N HIS A 449 14.04 -1.80 -14.94
CA HIS A 449 14.82 -1.23 -13.85
C HIS A 449 16.28 -1.11 -14.26
N CYS A 450 16.84 0.11 -14.17
CA CYS A 450 18.27 0.36 -14.36
C CYS A 450 18.81 1.21 -13.21
N CYS A 451 19.86 0.74 -12.53
CA CYS A 451 20.56 1.54 -11.52
C CYS A 451 21.46 2.60 -12.17
N GLY A 452 21.72 3.67 -11.42
CA GLY A 452 22.65 4.72 -11.75
C GLY A 452 22.10 5.78 -12.71
N TYR A 453 22.95 6.75 -13.03
CA TYR A 453 22.64 7.79 -14.01
C TYR A 453 22.63 7.22 -15.43
N VAL A 454 21.45 6.90 -15.95
CA VAL A 454 21.23 6.33 -17.30
C VAL A 454 20.47 7.25 -18.28
N PRO A 455 20.74 8.58 -18.35
CA PRO A 455 20.06 9.46 -19.30
C PRO A 455 20.25 9.02 -20.75
N GLN A 456 21.36 8.33 -21.05
CA GLN A 456 21.67 7.82 -22.38
C GLN A 456 20.65 6.81 -22.89
N CYS A 457 19.96 6.10 -21.97
CA CYS A 457 18.96 5.10 -22.31
C CYS A 457 17.55 5.69 -22.39
N LEU A 458 17.33 6.88 -21.80
CA LEU A 458 16.01 7.52 -21.73
C LEU A 458 15.42 7.78 -23.12
N HIS A 459 16.27 8.06 -24.12
CA HIS A 459 15.84 8.22 -25.51
C HIS A 459 15.25 6.95 -26.14
N PHE A 460 15.65 5.78 -25.67
CA PHE A 460 15.20 4.49 -26.19
C PHE A 460 14.05 3.88 -25.37
N SER A 461 13.73 4.46 -24.21
CA SER A 461 12.72 3.96 -23.28
C SER A 461 11.35 3.69 -23.90
N LYS A 462 10.91 4.50 -24.86
CA LYS A 462 9.64 4.28 -25.58
C LYS A 462 9.71 3.06 -26.51
N GLU A 463 10.87 2.82 -27.11
CA GLU A 463 11.08 1.73 -28.04
C GLU A 463 11.25 0.40 -27.32
N THR A 464 11.96 0.39 -26.18
CA THR A 464 12.17 -0.81 -25.37
C THR A 464 10.89 -1.25 -24.68
N ASN A 465 10.18 -0.31 -24.03
CA ASN A 465 9.02 -0.64 -23.20
C ASN A 465 7.76 0.20 -23.51
N PRO A 466 7.16 0.00 -24.70
CA PRO A 466 5.98 0.75 -25.10
C PRO A 466 4.77 0.35 -24.26
N GLY A 467 4.29 1.25 -23.40
CA GLY A 467 3.08 1.04 -22.58
C GLY A 467 3.30 0.27 -21.28
N GLY A 468 4.55 0.11 -20.84
CA GLY A 468 4.91 -0.42 -19.52
C GLY A 468 5.32 0.68 -18.53
N ALA A 469 6.24 0.33 -17.65
CA ALA A 469 6.84 1.25 -16.68
C ALA A 469 8.38 1.19 -16.69
N ILE A 470 9.04 2.28 -16.31
CA ILE A 470 10.50 2.33 -16.15
C ILE A 470 10.85 2.99 -14.82
N GLN A 471 11.67 2.32 -14.02
CA GLN A 471 12.24 2.87 -12.82
C GLN A 471 13.54 3.62 -13.13
N PHE A 472 13.57 4.90 -12.77
CA PHE A 472 14.76 5.74 -12.91
C PHE A 472 15.43 5.97 -11.56
N ASP A 473 16.76 5.94 -11.53
CA ASP A 473 17.56 6.30 -10.37
C ASP A 473 17.40 7.79 -9.98
N TYR A 474 17.74 8.15 -8.74
CA TYR A 474 17.63 9.49 -8.17
C TYR A 474 18.44 10.56 -8.92
N GLN A 475 19.46 10.14 -9.68
CA GLN A 475 20.32 11.02 -10.46
C GLN A 475 19.63 11.53 -11.73
N VAL A 476 18.58 10.87 -12.22
CA VAL A 476 17.86 11.26 -13.43
C VAL A 476 16.96 12.47 -13.16
N ASP A 477 16.94 13.43 -14.09
CA ASP A 477 16.00 14.55 -14.03
C ASP A 477 14.57 14.04 -14.26
N LEU A 478 13.78 14.05 -13.18
CA LEU A 478 12.40 13.56 -13.20
C LEU A 478 11.48 14.42 -14.09
N ALA A 479 11.73 15.72 -14.20
CA ALA A 479 10.92 16.60 -15.05
C ALA A 479 11.17 16.28 -16.53
N TRP A 480 12.43 16.09 -16.90
CA TRP A 480 12.81 15.68 -18.25
C TRP A 480 12.26 14.29 -18.62
N ALA A 481 12.36 13.33 -17.70
CA ALA A 481 11.75 12.00 -17.90
C ALA A 481 10.23 12.11 -18.11
N LYS A 482 9.54 12.93 -17.31
CA LYS A 482 8.10 13.18 -17.45
C LYS A 482 7.75 13.85 -18.78
N GLU A 483 8.50 14.86 -19.20
CA GLU A 483 8.31 15.52 -20.49
C GLU A 483 8.42 14.52 -21.64
N LEU A 484 9.43 13.65 -21.61
CA LEU A 484 9.66 12.70 -22.69
C LEU A 484 8.62 11.59 -22.72
N LEU A 485 8.24 11.00 -21.58
CA LEU A 485 7.51 9.73 -21.53
C LEU A 485 6.00 9.85 -21.26
N ARG A 486 5.50 11.07 -21.00
CA ARG A 486 4.08 11.32 -20.67
C ARG A 486 3.13 10.68 -21.68
N GLY A 487 2.14 9.94 -21.18
CA GLY A 487 1.10 9.32 -22.00
C GLY A 487 1.50 8.01 -22.67
N GLU A 488 2.78 7.62 -22.58
CA GLU A 488 3.30 6.44 -23.26
C GLU A 488 3.90 5.42 -22.30
N VAL A 489 4.77 5.84 -21.37
CA VAL A 489 5.47 4.96 -20.43
C VAL A 489 5.34 5.49 -19.01
N THR A 490 4.93 4.63 -18.07
CA THR A 490 4.80 5.02 -16.66
C THR A 490 6.18 5.19 -16.04
N ILE A 491 6.36 6.30 -15.32
CA ILE A 491 7.61 6.58 -14.63
C ILE A 491 7.53 6.04 -13.20
N MET A 492 8.54 5.28 -12.78
CA MET A 492 8.74 4.85 -11.41
C MET A 492 10.00 5.49 -10.83
N GLY A 493 9.96 5.88 -9.54
CA GLY A 493 11.09 6.53 -8.87
C GLY A 493 10.78 7.99 -8.49
N ASN A 494 11.74 8.85 -8.24
CA ASN A 494 13.16 8.55 -8.08
C ASN A 494 13.69 9.15 -6.78
N LEU A 495 13.13 8.71 -5.65
CA LEU A 495 13.60 9.15 -4.33
C LEU A 495 15.07 8.76 -4.11
N ASP A 496 15.83 9.68 -3.51
CA ASP A 496 17.26 9.54 -3.24
C ASP A 496 17.49 8.66 -2.01
N TYR A 497 17.92 7.42 -2.25
CA TYR A 497 18.12 6.42 -1.21
C TYR A 497 19.26 6.76 -0.25
N ASN A 498 20.27 7.51 -0.69
CA ASN A 498 21.38 7.94 0.18
C ASN A 498 20.89 9.01 1.17
N LYS A 499 20.24 10.06 0.65
CA LYS A 499 19.82 11.20 1.47
C LYS A 499 18.66 10.85 2.40
N LEU A 500 17.66 10.10 1.91
CA LEU A 500 16.45 9.86 2.70
C LEU A 500 16.65 8.83 3.81
N THR A 501 17.75 8.08 3.82
CA THR A 501 18.11 7.22 4.95
C THR A 501 18.57 8.04 6.15
N GLU A 502 19.29 9.15 5.92
CA GLU A 502 19.82 10.03 6.97
C GLU A 502 18.92 11.22 7.30
N ALA A 503 17.90 11.47 6.47
CA ALA A 503 16.98 12.59 6.62
C ALA A 503 15.99 12.40 7.79
N ASP A 504 15.44 13.51 8.29
CA ASP A 504 14.30 13.47 9.18
C ASP A 504 12.96 13.25 8.41
N PRO A 505 11.90 12.78 9.08
CA PRO A 505 10.60 12.53 8.44
C PRO A 505 9.98 13.74 7.71
N LYS A 506 10.28 14.97 8.14
CA LYS A 506 9.78 16.18 7.49
C LYS A 506 10.51 16.40 6.16
N GLN A 507 11.83 16.28 6.15
CA GLN A 507 12.64 16.38 4.94
C GLN A 507 12.23 15.32 3.90
N VAL A 508 11.91 14.10 4.35
CA VAL A 508 11.37 13.04 3.49
C VAL A 508 10.03 13.45 2.87
N SER A 509 9.12 13.99 3.68
CA SER A 509 7.79 14.44 3.21
C SER A 509 7.89 15.61 2.22
N ASP A 510 8.78 16.57 2.48
CA ASP A 510 9.05 17.71 1.61
C ASP A 510 9.62 17.24 0.26
N ASN A 511 10.53 16.25 0.27
CA ASN A 511 11.09 15.65 -0.94
C ASN A 511 10.01 14.93 -1.75
N CYS A 512 9.20 14.08 -1.11
CA CYS A 512 8.08 13.38 -1.76
C CYS A 512 7.10 14.38 -2.40
N THR A 513 6.70 15.41 -1.67
CA THR A 513 5.80 16.46 -2.17
C THR A 513 6.37 17.16 -3.41
N LYS A 514 7.68 17.46 -3.41
CA LYS A 514 8.35 18.04 -4.58
C LYS A 514 8.28 17.12 -5.80
N LYS A 515 8.54 15.82 -5.63
CA LYS A 515 8.50 14.83 -6.72
C LYS A 515 7.09 14.65 -7.27
N LEU A 516 6.09 14.60 -6.39
CA LEU A 516 4.67 14.54 -6.77
C LEU A 516 4.27 15.73 -7.65
N LYS A 517 4.65 16.96 -7.28
CA LYS A 517 4.37 18.15 -8.09
C LYS A 517 5.01 18.14 -9.48
N ILE A 518 6.11 17.43 -9.66
CA ILE A 518 6.82 17.33 -10.93
C ILE A 518 6.17 16.30 -11.86
N ALA A 519 5.85 15.12 -11.34
CA ALA A 519 5.56 13.96 -12.19
C ALA A 519 4.14 13.40 -12.09
N ALA A 520 3.38 13.73 -11.04
CA ALA A 520 2.10 13.06 -10.78
C ALA A 520 0.97 13.50 -11.73
N GLU A 521 0.90 14.78 -12.10
CA GLU A 521 -0.19 15.32 -12.93
C GLU A 521 -0.38 14.52 -14.23
N GLY A 522 -1.64 14.17 -14.53
CA GLY A 522 -2.03 13.37 -15.68
C GLY A 522 -1.82 11.86 -15.53
N GLY A 523 -1.47 11.36 -14.33
CA GLY A 523 -1.21 9.93 -14.09
C GLY A 523 0.13 9.46 -14.66
N GLY A 524 0.32 8.15 -14.82
CA GLY A 524 1.56 7.59 -15.41
C GLY A 524 2.80 7.81 -14.54
N TYR A 525 2.62 7.91 -13.22
CA TYR A 525 3.71 8.06 -12.26
C TYR A 525 3.50 7.17 -11.04
N TRP A 526 4.57 6.52 -10.61
CA TRP A 526 4.68 5.68 -9.43
C TRP A 526 5.80 6.24 -8.55
N LEU A 527 5.46 6.66 -7.33
CA LEU A 527 6.49 7.07 -6.39
C LEU A 527 7.24 5.83 -5.91
N ALA A 528 8.56 5.85 -6.04
CA ALA A 528 9.44 4.81 -5.53
C ALA A 528 10.82 5.42 -5.23
N PHE A 529 11.68 4.64 -4.59
CA PHE A 529 13.11 4.94 -4.62
C PHE A 529 13.66 4.81 -6.03
N GLY A 530 14.79 5.47 -6.30
CA GLY A 530 15.47 5.33 -7.57
C GLY A 530 15.98 3.90 -7.82
N CYS A 531 16.24 3.17 -6.74
CA CYS A 531 16.65 1.78 -6.71
C CYS A 531 15.90 1.04 -5.59
N GLU A 532 16.49 -0.02 -5.03
CA GLU A 532 15.96 -0.71 -3.87
C GLU A 532 15.79 0.26 -2.68
N ILE A 533 14.72 0.05 -1.91
CA ILE A 533 14.55 0.68 -0.60
C ILE A 533 15.74 0.26 0.29
N PRO A 534 16.50 1.21 0.86
CA PRO A 534 17.64 0.89 1.70
C PRO A 534 17.27 -0.04 2.85
N ARG A 535 18.09 -1.07 3.07
CA ARG A 535 17.97 -1.98 4.21
C ARG A 535 17.82 -1.26 5.55
N GLU A 536 18.52 -0.14 5.69
CA GLU A 536 18.60 0.67 6.91
C GLU A 536 17.63 1.86 6.93
N LEU A 537 16.71 1.98 5.97
CA LEU A 537 15.75 3.09 5.94
C LEU A 537 14.96 3.15 7.26
N PRO A 538 14.97 4.28 7.99
CA PRO A 538 14.20 4.42 9.21
C PRO A 538 12.70 4.20 8.95
N ILE A 539 12.04 3.47 9.86
CA ILE A 539 10.62 3.16 9.75
C ILE A 539 9.78 4.44 9.70
N ASP A 540 10.18 5.48 10.45
CA ASP A 540 9.46 6.76 10.44
C ASP A 540 9.62 7.51 9.11
N ASN A 541 10.72 7.30 8.38
CA ASN A 541 10.90 7.82 7.03
C ASN A 541 10.00 7.07 6.04
N MET A 542 9.88 5.75 6.14
CA MET A 542 8.90 4.98 5.36
C MET A 542 7.46 5.46 5.62
N LYS A 543 7.07 5.63 6.89
CA LYS A 543 5.75 6.19 7.26
C LYS A 543 5.55 7.58 6.66
N ALA A 544 6.57 8.43 6.67
CA ALA A 544 6.48 9.79 6.11
C ALA A 544 6.19 9.79 4.60
N ILE A 545 6.84 8.91 3.83
CA ILE A 545 6.57 8.72 2.39
C ILE A 545 5.10 8.35 2.19
N LEU A 546 4.63 7.31 2.88
CA LEU A 546 3.28 6.78 2.71
C LEU A 546 2.19 7.76 3.18
N ARG A 547 2.46 8.53 4.23
CA ARG A 547 1.59 9.63 4.67
C ARG A 547 1.51 10.71 3.61
N THR A 548 2.65 11.12 3.05
CA THR A 548 2.70 12.17 2.02
C THR A 548 1.85 11.81 0.81
N LEU A 549 1.85 10.53 0.40
CA LEU A 549 0.99 10.06 -0.70
C LEU A 549 -0.50 10.17 -0.40
N LYS A 550 -0.90 10.03 0.86
CA LYS A 550 -2.30 10.13 1.27
C LYS A 550 -2.79 11.57 1.44
N THR A 551 -1.89 12.51 1.65
CA THR A 551 -2.21 13.93 1.83
C THR A 551 -1.98 14.72 0.56
N SER A 552 -0.75 14.65 0.02
CA SER A 552 -0.28 15.46 -1.11
C SER A 552 -0.27 14.68 -2.43
N GLY A 553 -0.41 13.35 -2.37
CA GLY A 553 -0.43 12.49 -3.55
C GLY A 553 -1.83 12.17 -4.08
N LYS A 554 -2.90 12.69 -3.45
CA LYS A 554 -4.28 12.54 -3.92
C LYS A 554 -4.51 13.42 -5.15
N TYR A 555 -5.27 12.91 -6.11
CA TYR A 555 -5.66 13.66 -7.30
C TYR A 555 -6.95 14.47 -7.06
N PRO A 556 -7.09 15.69 -7.65
CA PRO A 556 -6.03 16.42 -8.36
C PRO A 556 -4.91 16.86 -7.40
N ILE A 557 -3.67 16.83 -7.90
CA ILE A 557 -2.47 17.13 -7.10
C ILE A 557 -2.49 18.62 -6.69
N GLN A 558 -2.27 18.88 -5.39
CA GLN A 558 -2.29 20.23 -4.79
C GLN A 558 -0.94 20.94 -4.78
#